data_AF-A0A6M1U2P6-F1
#
_entry.id   AF-A0A6M1U2P6-F1
#
_cell.length_a   1.000
_cell.length_b   1.000
_cell.length_c   1.000
_cell.angle_alpha   90.00
_cell.angle_beta   90.00
_cell.angle_gamma   90.00
#
_symmetry.space_group_name_H-M   'P 1'
#
loop_
_entity.id
_entity.type
_entity.pdbx_description
1 polymer ?
#
loop_
_entity_poly.entity_id
_entity_poly.type
_entity_poly.pdbx_seq_one_letter_code
_entity_poly.pdbx_strand_id
1 'polypeptide(L)'
;MITKDEFAALLERRNRTNGFRNAGHWFGLTYRRLRFSMLLNPEHRDILRERRQVLLAAWKEFVSQHLSSKPEPTFPHLEQKLAEYVADLQAKGISCEILKDEVLPPACGVAVRKVLVADCRCMKVFVQLWLDSRGPLKDVAVNEIHADDAIAFAEYLDKKRAPQQAEGEFGR
;
A
#
# COMPACT_ATOMS: atom_id res chain seq x y z
N MET A 1 -39.19 11.47 3.72
CA MET A 1 -38.35 10.39 3.14
C MET A 1 -36.91 10.76 3.43
N ILE A 2 -36.09 9.87 4.00
CA ILE A 2 -34.71 10.27 4.36
C ILE A 2 -33.92 10.59 3.09
N THR A 3 -33.32 11.78 3.02
CA THR A 3 -32.63 12.26 1.81
C THR A 3 -31.17 11.82 1.77
N LYS A 4 -30.52 12.01 0.61
CA LYS A 4 -29.08 11.73 0.43
C LYS A 4 -28.24 12.54 1.42
N ASP A 5 -28.60 13.80 1.62
CA ASP A 5 -27.85 14.75 2.47
C ASP A 5 -27.95 14.37 3.94
N GLU A 6 -29.11 13.86 4.38
CA GLU A 6 -29.28 13.34 5.74
C GLU A 6 -28.40 12.10 5.99
N PHE A 7 -28.27 11.21 4.99
CA PHE A 7 -27.35 10.07 5.09
C PHE A 7 -25.88 10.52 5.08
N ALA A 8 -25.53 11.51 4.27
CA ALA A 8 -24.17 12.06 4.23
C ALA A 8 -23.81 12.70 5.58
N ALA A 9 -24.70 13.50 6.16
CA ALA A 9 -24.51 14.11 7.47
C ALA A 9 -24.32 13.06 8.59
N LEU A 10 -25.06 11.95 8.54
CA LEU A 10 -24.90 10.84 9.47
C LEU A 10 -23.56 10.11 9.30
N LEU A 11 -23.10 9.91 8.06
CA LEU A 11 -21.78 9.34 7.77
C LEU A 11 -20.66 10.23 8.28
N GLU A 12 -20.73 11.54 8.02
CA GLU A 12 -19.77 12.51 8.52
C GLU A 12 -19.74 12.55 10.04
N ARG A 13 -20.91 12.62 10.70
CA ARG A 13 -20.99 12.60 12.16
C ARG A 13 -20.36 11.35 12.72
N ARG A 14 -20.68 10.17 12.18
CA ARG A 14 -20.10 8.89 12.62
C ARG A 14 -18.61 8.82 12.39
N ASN A 15 -18.12 9.35 11.28
CA ASN A 15 -16.70 9.43 10.99
C ASN A 15 -15.97 10.36 11.96
N ARG A 16 -16.53 11.55 12.25
CA ARG A 16 -15.95 12.48 13.23
C ARG A 16 -15.90 11.89 14.63
N THR A 17 -16.94 11.15 15.04
CA THR A 17 -17.00 10.59 16.40
C THR A 17 -16.21 9.29 16.54
N ASN A 18 -16.23 8.41 15.53
CA ASN A 18 -15.75 7.02 15.66
C ASN A 18 -14.78 6.59 14.56
N GLY A 19 -14.42 7.47 13.62
CA GLY A 19 -13.51 7.18 12.51
C GLY A 19 -14.14 6.44 11.32
N PHE A 20 -13.39 6.44 10.21
CA PHE A 20 -13.85 5.98 8.90
C PHE A 20 -14.26 4.51 8.89
N ARG A 21 -13.52 3.65 9.59
CA ARG A 21 -13.82 2.22 9.71
C ARG A 21 -15.20 1.98 10.32
N ASN A 22 -15.56 2.74 11.35
CA ASN A 22 -16.85 2.61 12.02
C ASN A 22 -17.99 3.23 11.21
N ALA A 23 -17.73 4.30 10.46
CA ALA A 23 -18.67 4.83 9.48
C ALA A 23 -18.96 3.79 8.38
N GLY A 24 -17.92 3.12 7.85
CA GLY A 24 -18.07 2.04 6.87
C GLY A 24 -18.79 0.81 7.40
N HIS A 25 -18.51 0.41 8.65
CA HIS A 25 -19.23 -0.68 9.30
C HIS A 25 -20.72 -0.37 9.43
N TRP A 26 -21.06 0.84 9.86
CA TRP A 26 -22.45 1.29 9.95
C TRP A 26 -23.15 1.31 8.59
N PHE A 27 -22.48 1.83 7.55
CA PHE A 27 -23.00 1.78 6.18
C PHE A 27 -23.33 0.33 5.78
N GLY A 28 -22.39 -0.59 5.96
CA GLY A 28 -22.57 -1.99 5.58
C GLY A 28 -23.70 -2.69 6.33
N LEU A 29 -23.90 -2.37 7.61
CA LEU A 29 -25.05 -2.88 8.39
C LEU A 29 -26.37 -2.29 7.90
N THR A 30 -26.43 -0.98 7.69
CA THR A 30 -27.64 -0.27 7.25
C THR A 30 -28.06 -0.71 5.86
N TYR A 31 -27.12 -0.85 4.94
CA TYR A 31 -27.33 -1.31 3.57
C TYR A 31 -27.84 -2.76 3.51
N ARG A 32 -27.29 -3.66 4.35
CA ARG A 32 -27.78 -5.04 4.50
C ARG A 32 -29.16 -5.09 5.11
N ARG A 33 -29.43 -4.29 6.15
CA ARG A 33 -30.75 -4.20 6.78
C ARG A 33 -31.82 -3.81 5.78
N LEU A 34 -31.58 -2.81 4.93
CA LEU A 34 -32.52 -2.43 3.87
C LEU A 34 -32.80 -3.57 2.89
N ARG A 35 -31.77 -4.33 2.51
CA ARG A 35 -31.95 -5.52 1.66
C ARG A 35 -32.81 -6.59 2.33
N PHE A 36 -32.60 -6.86 3.62
CA PHE A 36 -33.43 -7.81 4.36
C PHE A 36 -34.87 -7.30 4.50
N SER A 37 -35.07 -6.01 4.80
CA SER A 37 -36.40 -5.42 4.89
C SER A 37 -37.19 -5.54 3.58
N MET A 38 -36.53 -5.47 2.42
CA MET A 38 -37.18 -5.70 1.12
C MET A 38 -37.68 -7.14 0.94
N LEU A 39 -37.03 -8.12 1.56
CA LEU A 39 -37.47 -9.52 1.52
C LEU A 39 -38.64 -9.77 2.47
N LEU A 40 -38.64 -9.09 3.61
CA LEU A 40 -39.69 -9.23 4.64
C LEU A 40 -40.95 -8.40 4.34
N ASN A 41 -40.83 -7.32 3.57
CA ASN A 41 -41.90 -6.35 3.30
C ASN A 41 -41.96 -6.06 1.79
N PRO A 42 -42.42 -7.03 0.97
CA PRO A 42 -42.43 -6.92 -0.49
C PRO A 42 -43.28 -5.75 -1.02
N GLU A 43 -44.32 -5.35 -0.29
CA GLU A 43 -45.18 -4.19 -0.58
C GLU A 43 -44.44 -2.85 -0.51
N HIS A 44 -43.30 -2.79 0.19
CA HIS A 44 -42.46 -1.61 0.32
C HIS A 44 -41.16 -1.72 -0.49
N ARG A 45 -41.04 -2.72 -1.36
CA ARG A 45 -39.80 -3.07 -2.04
C ARG A 45 -39.21 -1.92 -2.85
N ASP A 46 -40.03 -1.18 -3.58
CA ASP A 46 -39.55 -0.11 -4.47
C ASP A 46 -39.03 1.10 -3.67
N ILE A 47 -39.77 1.51 -2.64
CA ILE A 47 -39.35 2.57 -1.70
C ILE A 47 -38.03 2.19 -1.00
N LEU A 48 -37.90 0.93 -0.57
CA LEU A 48 -36.69 0.43 0.08
C LEU A 48 -35.52 0.31 -0.90
N ARG A 49 -35.77 -0.05 -2.16
CA ARG A 49 -34.78 -0.07 -3.23
C ARG A 49 -34.24 1.33 -3.50
N GLU A 50 -35.11 2.33 -3.61
CA GLU A 50 -34.71 3.74 -3.77
C GLU A 50 -33.86 4.22 -2.60
N ARG A 51 -34.31 3.98 -1.35
CA ARG A 51 -33.51 4.33 -0.16
C ARG A 51 -32.14 3.68 -0.15
N ARG A 52 -32.05 2.42 -0.61
CA ARG A 52 -30.77 1.70 -0.71
C ARG A 52 -29.86 2.31 -1.79
N GLN A 53 -30.41 2.82 -2.88
CA GLN A 53 -29.64 3.55 -3.90
C GLN A 53 -29.16 4.90 -3.38
N VAL A 54 -30.02 5.66 -2.69
CA VAL A 54 -29.67 6.93 -2.06
C VAL A 54 -28.54 6.74 -1.03
N LEU A 55 -28.64 5.72 -0.18
CA LEU A 55 -27.59 5.37 0.80
C LEU A 55 -26.26 4.99 0.11
N LEU A 56 -26.32 4.24 -1.00
CA LEU A 56 -25.15 3.87 -1.77
C LEU A 56 -24.48 5.08 -2.42
N ALA A 57 -25.28 6.00 -2.97
CA ALA A 57 -24.79 7.23 -3.57
C ALA A 57 -24.10 8.12 -2.53
N ALA A 58 -24.72 8.31 -1.36
CA ALA A 58 -24.13 9.06 -0.25
C ALA A 58 -22.81 8.45 0.24
N TRP A 59 -22.73 7.11 0.34
CA TRP A 59 -21.49 6.42 0.70
C TRP A 59 -20.38 6.62 -0.34
N LYS A 60 -20.69 6.47 -1.64
CA LYS A 60 -19.70 6.67 -2.71
C LYS A 60 -19.11 8.07 -2.67
N GLU A 61 -19.95 9.09 -2.49
CA GLU A 61 -19.51 10.47 -2.42
C GLU A 61 -18.68 10.73 -1.16
N PHE A 62 -19.14 10.27 0.00
CA PHE A 62 -18.41 10.37 1.26
C PHE A 62 -17.01 9.72 1.18
N VAL A 63 -16.92 8.53 0.58
CA VAL A 63 -15.65 7.83 0.34
C VAL A 63 -14.77 8.60 -0.64
N SER A 64 -15.35 9.10 -1.74
CA SER A 64 -14.60 9.90 -2.72
C SER A 64 -13.99 11.13 -2.06
N GLN A 65 -14.76 11.88 -1.27
CA GLN A 65 -14.27 13.05 -0.55
C GLN A 65 -13.17 12.68 0.46
N HIS A 66 -13.34 11.56 1.20
CA HIS A 66 -12.33 11.06 2.14
C HIS A 66 -11.04 10.55 1.50
N LEU A 67 -11.11 10.08 0.26
CA LEU A 67 -9.94 9.61 -0.48
C LEU A 67 -9.26 10.77 -1.20
N SER A 68 -10.02 11.72 -1.74
CA SER A 68 -9.50 12.92 -2.41
C SER A 68 -8.90 13.94 -1.45
N SER A 69 -9.26 13.92 -0.16
CA SER A 69 -8.72 14.83 0.85
C SER A 69 -7.44 14.32 1.53
N LYS A 70 -6.91 13.14 1.15
CA LYS A 70 -5.68 12.64 1.76
C LYS A 70 -4.48 13.32 1.11
N PRO A 71 -3.53 13.84 1.91
CA PRO A 71 -2.30 14.37 1.36
C PRO A 71 -1.57 13.26 0.60
N GLU A 72 -0.96 13.61 -0.54
CA GLU A 72 -0.08 12.69 -1.25
C GLU A 72 1.06 12.25 -0.31
N PRO A 73 1.41 10.95 -0.29
CA PRO A 73 2.45 10.46 0.60
C PRO A 73 3.80 11.03 0.17
N THR A 74 4.50 11.67 1.12
CA THR A 74 5.85 12.21 0.95
C THR A 74 6.88 11.38 1.71
N PHE A 75 8.11 11.30 1.21
CA PHE A 75 9.15 10.42 1.75
C PHE A 75 10.48 11.16 2.01
N PRO A 76 10.48 12.23 2.82
CA PRO A 76 11.62 13.14 2.93
C PRO A 76 12.87 12.50 3.57
N HIS A 77 12.69 11.56 4.50
CA HIS A 77 13.82 10.91 5.16
C HIS A 77 14.50 9.87 4.26
N LEU A 78 13.73 9.20 3.39
CA LEU A 78 14.26 8.34 2.35
C LEU A 78 15.04 9.16 1.32
N GLU A 79 14.50 10.29 0.89
CA GLU A 79 15.18 11.21 -0.05
C GLU A 79 16.51 11.70 0.53
N GLN A 80 16.50 12.09 1.81
CA GLN A 80 17.72 12.47 2.51
C GLN A 80 18.75 11.34 2.53
N LYS A 81 18.38 10.13 2.98
CA LYS A 81 19.32 8.99 3.05
C LYS A 81 19.84 8.56 1.68
N LEU A 82 19.01 8.62 0.64
CA LEU A 82 19.44 8.34 -0.73
C LEU A 82 20.44 9.37 -1.22
N ALA A 83 20.19 10.66 -0.98
CA ALA A 83 21.11 11.72 -1.34
C ALA A 83 22.46 11.58 -0.62
N GLU A 84 22.43 11.28 0.68
CA GLU A 84 23.64 11.01 1.48
C GLU A 84 24.43 9.83 0.92
N TYR A 85 23.76 8.72 0.58
CA TYR A 85 24.42 7.54 0.01
C TYR A 85 25.02 7.82 -1.38
N VAL A 86 24.27 8.46 -2.27
CA VAL A 86 24.76 8.80 -3.62
C VAL A 86 25.94 9.77 -3.54
N ALA A 87 25.88 10.77 -2.66
CA ALA A 87 26.98 11.70 -2.46
C ALA A 87 28.25 11.01 -1.93
N ASP A 88 28.11 10.06 -0.99
CA ASP A 88 29.24 9.25 -0.49
C ASP A 88 29.87 8.40 -1.60
N LEU A 89 29.07 7.80 -2.48
CA LEU A 89 29.58 7.04 -3.63
C LEU A 89 30.30 7.94 -4.64
N GLN A 90 29.73 9.11 -4.95
CA GLN A 90 30.34 10.09 -5.84
C GLN A 90 31.68 10.60 -5.28
N ALA A 91 31.75 10.87 -3.98
CA ALA A 91 33.00 11.26 -3.32
C ALA A 91 34.09 10.17 -3.39
N LYS A 92 33.68 8.90 -3.52
CA LYS A 92 34.57 7.74 -3.70
C LYS A 92 34.85 7.41 -5.18
N GLY A 93 34.28 8.16 -6.12
CA GLY A 93 34.41 7.89 -7.56
C GLY A 93 33.68 6.63 -8.02
N ILE A 94 32.69 6.16 -7.26
CA ILE A 94 31.92 4.95 -7.54
C ILE A 94 30.62 5.34 -8.23
N SER A 95 30.34 4.72 -9.38
CA SER A 95 29.05 4.88 -10.05
C SER A 95 27.97 4.02 -9.36
N CYS A 96 26.75 4.55 -9.34
CA CYS A 96 25.56 3.82 -8.89
C CYS A 96 24.41 4.03 -9.86
N GLU A 97 23.49 3.07 -9.88
CA GLU A 97 22.29 3.09 -10.71
C GLU A 97 21.06 2.81 -9.84
N ILE A 98 19.99 3.57 -10.06
CA ILE A 98 18.69 3.29 -9.45
C ILE A 98 17.96 2.27 -10.34
N LEU A 99 17.91 1.02 -9.88
CA LEU A 99 17.26 -0.06 -10.61
C LEU A 99 15.74 -0.01 -10.50
N LYS A 100 15.22 0.50 -9.38
CA LYS A 100 13.78 0.56 -9.12
C LYS A 100 13.44 1.67 -8.12
N ASP A 101 12.43 2.47 -8.42
CA ASP A 101 11.79 3.39 -7.48
C ASP A 101 10.28 3.18 -7.57
N GLU A 102 9.68 2.63 -6.52
CA GLU A 102 8.26 2.32 -6.49
C GLU A 102 7.59 2.86 -5.23
N VAL A 103 6.44 3.49 -5.42
CA VAL A 103 5.51 3.81 -4.34
C VAL A 103 4.38 2.80 -4.40
N LEU A 104 4.30 1.94 -3.41
CA LEU A 104 3.20 1.00 -3.26
C LEU A 104 1.97 1.76 -2.73
N PRO A 105 0.80 1.58 -3.38
CA PRO A 105 -0.42 2.28 -3.00
C PRO A 105 -0.79 1.92 -1.56
N PRO A 106 -1.42 2.86 -0.82
CA PRO A 106 -1.69 2.67 0.60
C PRO A 106 -2.60 1.47 0.86
N ALA A 107 -2.04 0.43 1.51
CA ALA A 107 -2.79 -0.70 2.01
C ALA A 107 -3.10 -0.47 3.49
N CYS A 108 -4.38 -0.50 3.87
CA CYS A 108 -4.82 -0.26 5.26
C CYS A 108 -4.30 1.06 5.88
N GLY A 109 -4.10 2.10 5.07
CA GLY A 109 -3.59 3.40 5.50
C GLY A 109 -2.08 3.48 5.69
N VAL A 110 -1.34 2.55 5.08
CA VAL A 110 0.12 2.53 5.03
C VAL A 110 0.56 2.58 3.57
N ALA A 111 1.21 3.67 3.16
CA ALA A 111 1.95 3.75 1.90
C ALA A 111 3.42 3.40 2.15
N VAL A 112 4.07 2.83 1.14
CA VAL A 112 5.47 2.41 1.22
C VAL A 112 6.19 2.90 -0.03
N ARG A 113 7.33 3.56 0.12
CA ARG A 113 8.25 3.79 -0.98
C ARG A 113 9.47 2.90 -0.82
N LYS A 114 9.85 2.23 -1.91
CA LYS A 114 11.01 1.36 -1.99
C LYS A 114 11.90 1.82 -3.13
N VAL A 115 13.16 2.06 -2.83
CA VAL A 115 14.18 2.41 -3.82
C VAL A 115 15.30 1.38 -3.79
N LEU A 116 15.58 0.80 -4.95
CA LEU A 116 16.65 -0.16 -5.18
C LEU A 116 17.79 0.54 -5.89
N VAL A 117 18.96 0.55 -5.27
CA VAL A 117 20.18 1.14 -5.83
C VAL A 117 21.23 0.06 -5.93
N ALA A 118 21.91 -0.04 -7.06
CA ALA A 118 23.06 -0.90 -7.24
C ALA A 118 24.32 -0.07 -7.47
N ASP A 119 25.42 -0.49 -6.86
CA ASP A 119 26.76 -0.05 -7.19
C ASP A 119 27.62 -1.26 -7.61
N CYS A 120 28.91 -1.05 -7.90
CA CYS A 120 29.80 -2.13 -8.31
C CYS A 120 30.10 -3.18 -7.22
N ARG A 121 29.71 -2.95 -5.96
CA ARG A 121 30.02 -3.79 -4.80
C ARG A 121 28.80 -4.46 -4.21
N CYS A 122 27.65 -3.78 -4.24
CA CYS A 122 26.46 -4.20 -3.53
C CYS A 122 25.18 -3.65 -4.17
N MET A 123 24.07 -4.24 -3.76
CA MET A 123 22.74 -3.74 -4.02
C MET A 123 22.10 -3.34 -2.69
N LYS A 124 21.62 -2.10 -2.59
CA LYS A 124 20.94 -1.55 -1.41
C LYS A 124 19.48 -1.28 -1.68
N VAL A 125 18.65 -1.64 -0.71
CA VAL A 125 17.20 -1.39 -0.71
C VAL A 125 16.89 -0.39 0.39
N PHE A 126 16.40 0.79 0.01
CA PHE A 126 15.89 1.81 0.94
C PHE A 126 14.37 1.71 1.01
N VAL A 127 13.82 1.61 2.22
CA VAL A 127 12.37 1.54 2.44
C VAL A 127 11.95 2.54 3.50
N GLN A 128 10.95 3.36 3.18
CA GLN A 128 10.28 4.22 4.15
C GLN A 128 8.78 4.01 4.11
N LEU A 129 8.19 3.98 5.31
CA LEU A 129 6.76 3.86 5.52
C LEU A 129 6.13 5.24 5.72
N TRP A 130 4.91 5.41 5.22
CA TRP A 130 4.08 6.58 5.42
C TRP A 130 2.71 6.13 5.91
N LEU A 131 2.25 6.69 7.03
CA LEU A 131 0.96 6.33 7.63
C LEU A 131 -0.04 7.46 7.43
N ASP A 132 -1.25 7.15 6.97
CA ASP A 132 -2.34 8.14 6.82
C ASP A 132 -2.58 8.97 8.09
N SER A 133 -2.42 8.34 9.27
CA SER A 133 -2.67 8.97 10.57
C SER A 133 -1.50 9.78 11.13
N ARG A 134 -0.28 9.59 10.63
CA ARG A 134 0.96 10.12 11.25
C ARG A 134 1.93 10.75 10.27
N GLY A 135 1.70 10.63 8.96
CA GLY A 135 2.63 11.05 7.92
C GLY A 135 3.84 10.11 7.77
N PRO A 136 4.97 10.61 7.24
CA PRO A 136 6.17 9.79 7.03
C PRO A 136 6.75 9.33 8.36
N LEU A 137 7.08 8.04 8.46
CA LEU A 137 7.88 7.55 9.57
C LEU A 137 9.33 7.94 9.36
N LYS A 138 10.00 8.36 10.44
CA LYS A 138 11.41 8.79 10.38
C LYS A 138 12.37 7.65 10.03
N ASP A 139 11.99 6.42 10.38
CA ASP A 139 12.82 5.26 10.16
C ASP A 139 12.83 4.86 8.69
N VAL A 140 14.04 4.83 8.13
CA VAL A 140 14.32 4.29 6.79
C VAL A 140 15.10 3.00 7.00
N ALA A 141 14.46 1.88 6.67
CA ALA A 141 15.09 0.58 6.66
C ALA A 141 16.00 0.49 5.43
N VAL A 142 17.24 0.04 5.66
CA VAL A 142 18.24 -0.14 4.60
C VAL A 142 18.73 -1.57 4.69
N ASN A 143 18.50 -2.35 3.64
CA ASN A 143 19.05 -3.69 3.49
C ASN A 143 20.11 -3.67 2.40
N GLU A 144 21.16 -4.48 2.57
CA GLU A 144 22.30 -4.55 1.67
C GLU A 144 22.57 -6.01 1.31
N ILE A 145 22.86 -6.26 0.04
CA ILE A 145 23.29 -7.56 -0.48
C ILE A 145 24.60 -7.30 -1.21
N HIS A 146 25.69 -7.92 -0.77
CA HIS A 146 26.97 -7.83 -1.45
C HIS A 146 26.97 -8.65 -2.74
N ALA A 147 27.73 -8.20 -3.74
CA ALA A 147 27.84 -8.89 -5.01
C ALA A 147 28.36 -10.34 -4.82
N ASP A 148 29.36 -10.53 -3.95
CA ASP A 148 29.94 -11.84 -3.66
C ASP A 148 28.90 -12.81 -3.06
N ASP A 149 28.05 -12.33 -2.14
CA ASP A 149 26.97 -13.12 -1.55
C ASP A 149 25.91 -13.49 -2.60
N ALA A 150 25.58 -12.56 -3.48
CA ALA A 150 24.62 -12.80 -4.57
C ALA A 150 25.14 -13.83 -5.58
N ILE A 151 26.42 -13.76 -5.93
CA ILE A 151 27.09 -14.73 -6.82
C ILE A 151 27.11 -16.12 -6.16
N ALA A 152 27.55 -16.21 -4.91
CA ALA A 152 27.58 -17.48 -4.18
C ALA A 152 26.18 -18.12 -4.06
N PHE A 153 25.15 -17.29 -3.86
CA PHE A 153 23.77 -17.76 -3.81
C PHE A 153 23.27 -18.23 -5.19
N ALA A 154 23.60 -17.52 -6.27
CA ALA A 154 23.27 -17.94 -7.62
C ALA A 154 23.93 -19.28 -7.99
N GLU A 155 25.23 -19.43 -7.71
CA GLU A 155 25.96 -20.69 -7.90
C GLU A 155 25.34 -21.85 -7.09
N TYR A 156 24.92 -21.58 -5.85
CA TYR A 156 24.22 -22.57 -5.03
C TYR A 156 22.90 -23.00 -5.68
N LEU A 157 22.10 -22.05 -6.17
CA LEU A 157 20.84 -22.35 -6.86
C LEU A 157 21.06 -23.15 -8.14
N ASP A 158 22.09 -22.84 -8.91
CA ASP A 158 22.43 -23.55 -10.15
C ASP A 158 22.86 -24.98 -9.85
N LYS A 159 23.71 -25.20 -8.83
CA LYS A 159 24.09 -26.54 -8.33
C LYS A 159 22.88 -27.35 -7.88
N LYS A 160 21.87 -26.71 -7.27
CA LYS A 160 20.62 -27.36 -6.83
C LYS A 160 19.65 -27.65 -7.98
N ARG A 161 19.63 -26.81 -9.02
CA ARG A 161 18.75 -26.96 -10.19
C ARG A 161 19.26 -27.98 -11.20
N ALA A 162 20.58 -28.18 -11.30
CA ALA A 162 21.19 -29.14 -12.23
C ALA A 162 22.23 -30.04 -11.53
N PRO A 163 21.82 -30.94 -10.60
CA PRO A 163 22.76 -31.81 -9.89
C PRO A 163 23.57 -32.75 -10.81
N GLN A 164 23.09 -33.05 -12.02
CA GLN A 164 23.74 -33.98 -12.95
C GLN A 164 24.87 -33.39 -13.80
N GLN A 165 25.10 -32.06 -13.79
CA GLN A 165 26.23 -31.45 -14.50
C GLN A 165 27.50 -31.33 -13.64
N ALA A 166 27.40 -31.53 -12.32
CA ALA A 166 28.55 -31.50 -11.41
C ALA A 166 29.23 -32.87 -11.24
N GLU A 167 28.59 -33.96 -11.65
CA GLU A 167 29.13 -35.34 -11.55
C GLU A 167 29.72 -35.86 -12.88
N GLY A 168 29.87 -35.00 -13.90
CA GLY A 168 30.30 -35.38 -15.25
C GLY A 168 31.82 -35.46 -15.49
N GLU A 169 32.68 -35.12 -14.53
CA GLU A 169 34.15 -35.16 -14.70
C GLU A 169 34.87 -36.31 -13.99
N PHE A 170 34.15 -37.28 -13.41
CA PHE A 170 34.76 -38.51 -12.91
C PHE A 170 34.00 -39.74 -13.40
N GLY A 171 34.27 -40.18 -14.64
CA GLY A 171 33.74 -41.46 -15.10
C GLY A 171 33.98 -41.82 -16.56
N ARG A 172 35.18 -42.35 -16.83
CA ARG A 172 35.65 -43.12 -18.00
C ARG A 172 36.21 -42.36 -19.19
#